data_AF-A0A1G7ENN0-F1
#
_entry.id   AF-A0A1G7ENN0-F1
#
_cell.length_a   1.000
_cell.length_b   1.000
_cell.length_c   1.000
_cell.angle_alpha   90.00
_cell.angle_beta   90.00
_cell.angle_gamma   90.00
#
_symmetry.space_group_name_H-M   'P 1'
#
loop_
_entity.id
_entity.type
_entity.pdbx_description
1 polymer ?
#
loop_
_entity_poly.entity_id
_entity_poly.type
_entity_poly.pdbx_seq_one_letter_code
_entity_poly.pdbx_strand_id
1 'polypeptide(L)' 'MLSHIDTNGLLLLAIGLLIRYIVGYLRFNRRNLAGLQIYSSYFKGIICKSLEALINICGLLMVVAGAILILIKM' A
#
# COMPACT_ATOMS: atom_id res chain seq x y z
N MET A 1 -3.89 -19.68 26.86
CA MET A 1 -2.74 -18.91 27.36
C MET A 1 -2.41 -17.86 26.31
N LEU A 2 -3.33 -16.91 26.14
CA LEU A 2 -3.20 -15.80 25.18
C LEU A 2 -2.29 -14.74 25.79
N SER A 3 -1.28 -14.30 25.03
CA SER A 3 -0.89 -12.88 24.90
C SER A 3 0.61 -12.74 24.60
N HIS A 4 0.98 -12.99 23.34
CA HIS A 4 2.04 -12.19 22.71
C HIS A 4 1.44 -11.69 21.41
N ILE A 5 0.98 -10.43 21.41
CA ILE A 5 0.64 -9.76 20.16
C ILE A 5 1.88 -9.87 19.29
N ASP A 6 1.72 -10.49 18.13
CA ASP A 6 2.83 -10.70 17.23
C ASP A 6 3.27 -9.36 16.66
N THR A 7 4.30 -8.77 17.28
CA THR A 7 4.91 -7.51 16.87
C THR A 7 5.27 -7.55 15.39
N ASN A 8 5.70 -8.71 14.88
CA ASN A 8 5.99 -8.91 13.45
C ASN A 8 4.73 -8.77 12.57
N GLY A 9 3.60 -9.36 12.99
CA GLY A 9 2.32 -9.23 12.26
C GLY A 9 1.78 -7.80 12.29
N LEU A 10 1.91 -7.13 13.45
CA LEU A 10 1.53 -5.73 13.61
C LEU A 10 2.38 -4.80 12.75
N LEU A 11 3.71 -5.00 12.72
CA LEU A 11 4.62 -4.26 11.87
C LEU A 11 4.31 -4.46 10.39
N LEU A 12 4.02 -5.71 9.97
CA LEU A 12 3.68 -6.01 8.58
C LEU A 12 2.38 -5.31 8.15
N LEU A 13 1.37 -5.32 9.03
CA LEU A 13 0.13 -4.58 8.82
C LEU A 13 0.35 -3.08 8.71
N ALA A 14 1.09 -2.50 9.66
CA ALA A 14 1.36 -1.07 9.69
C ALA A 14 2.12 -0.61 8.45
N ILE A 15 3.18 -1.34 8.06
CA ILE A 15 3.96 -1.04 6.86
C ILE A 15 3.10 -1.18 5.59
N GLY A 16 2.32 -2.26 5.48
CA GLY A 16 1.44 -2.48 4.34
C GLY A 16 0.40 -1.37 4.17
N LEU A 17 -0.22 -0.92 5.27
CA LEU A 17 -1.15 0.21 5.25
C LEU A 17 -0.45 1.52 4.89
N LEU A 18 0.72 1.78 5.45
CA LEU A 18 1.51 2.99 5.20
C LEU A 18 1.94 3.08 3.73
N ILE A 19 2.38 1.98 3.12
CA ILE A 19 2.71 1.92 1.70
C ILE A 19 1.49 2.30 0.85
N ARG A 20 0.33 1.71 1.14
CA ARG A 20 -0.91 1.99 0.38
C ARG A 20 -1.35 3.44 0.55
N TYR A 21 -1.22 3.99 1.76
CA TYR A 21 -1.48 5.40 2.03
C TYR A 21 -0.57 6.31 1.23
N ILE A 22 0.76 6.09 1.25
CA ILE A 22 1.72 6.89 0.48
C ILE A 22 1.41 6.83 -1.01
N VAL A 23 1.13 5.64 -1.55
CA VAL A 23 0.77 5.50 -2.97
C VAL A 23 -0.53 6.27 -3.29
N GLY A 24 -1.53 6.23 -2.40
CA GLY A 24 -2.77 7.00 -2.54
C GLY A 24 -2.54 8.50 -2.47
N TYR A 25 -1.72 8.95 -1.52
CA TYR A 25 -1.32 10.35 -1.36
C TYR A 25 -0.59 10.89 -2.58
N LEU A 26 0.38 10.13 -3.10
CA LEU A 26 1.10 10.48 -4.32
C LEU A 26 0.17 10.54 -5.53
N ARG A 27 -0.80 9.61 -5.65
CA ARG A 27 -1.81 9.65 -6.71
C ARG A 27 -2.68 10.89 -6.60
N PHE A 28 -3.10 11.24 -5.38
CA PHE A 28 -3.91 12.43 -5.12
C PHE A 28 -3.15 13.71 -5.49
N ASN A 29 -1.88 13.83 -5.08
CA ASN A 29 -1.07 15.01 -5.35
C ASN A 29 -0.76 15.23 -6.86
N ARG A 30 -0.92 14.19 -7.69
CA ARG A 30 -0.81 14.28 -9.16
C ARG A 30 -2.12 14.62 -9.87
N ARG A 31 -3.24 14.75 -9.15
CA ARG A 31 -4.53 15.10 -9.75
C ARG A 31 -4.64 16.61 -9.94
N ASN A 32 -5.32 17.01 -11.01
CA ASN A 32 -5.71 18.40 -11.22
C ASN A 32 -7.05 18.72 -10.56
N LEU A 33 -7.52 19.96 -10.74
CA LEU A 33 -8.83 20.44 -10.29
C LEU A 33 -10.01 19.58 -10.78
N ALA A 34 -9.87 18.92 -11.94
CA ALA A 34 -10.87 18.00 -12.50
C ALA A 34 -10.72 16.54 -12.00
N GLY A 35 -9.79 16.27 -11.09
CA GLY A 35 -9.52 14.92 -10.57
C GLY A 35 -8.73 14.01 -11.52
N LEU A 36 -8.26 14.53 -12.65
CA LEU A 36 -7.48 13.77 -13.64
C LEU A 36 -6.01 13.73 -13.25
N GLN A 37 -5.42 12.53 -13.32
CA GLN A 37 -4.00 12.34 -13.03
C GLN A 37 -3.16 12.84 -14.21
N ILE A 38 -2.39 13.91 -13.99
CA ILE A 38 -1.56 14.53 -15.03
C ILE A 38 -0.20 13.86 -15.08
N TYR A 39 0.25 13.53 -16.29
CA TYR A 39 1.60 13.06 -16.55
C TYR A 39 2.26 13.90 -17.65
N SER A 40 3.56 14.19 -17.48
CA SER A 40 4.34 14.97 -18.46
C SER A 40 4.56 14.24 -19.80
N SER A 41 4.45 12.92 -19.82
CA SER A 41 4.60 12.08 -21.00
C SER A 41 3.79 10.81 -20.85
N TYR A 42 3.30 10.28 -21.97
CA TYR A 42 2.57 9.01 -22.02
C TYR A 42 3.37 7.86 -21.38
N PHE A 43 4.65 7.71 -21.74
CA PHE A 43 5.52 6.67 -21.19
C PHE A 43 5.72 6.82 -19.67
N LYS A 44 5.88 8.05 -19.18
CA LYS A 44 5.95 8.31 -17.73
C LYS A 44 4.65 7.89 -17.04
N GLY A 45 3.51 8.13 -17.66
CA GLY A 45 2.21 7.71 -17.15
C GLY A 45 2.09 6.20 -17.01
N ILE A 46 2.50 5.45 -18.04
CA ILE A 46 2.51 3.98 -18.00
C ILE A 46 3.42 3.47 -16.89
N ILE A 47 4.69 3.88 -16.86
CA ILE A 47 5.67 3.39 -15.88
C ILE A 47 5.19 3.72 -14.46
N CYS A 48 4.72 4.93 -14.24
CA CYS A 48 4.27 5.38 -12.92
C CYS A 48 3.02 4.61 -12.46
N LYS A 49 2.00 4.43 -13.33
CA LYS A 49 0.83 3.60 -13.00
C LYS A 49 1.21 2.15 -12.72
N SER A 50 2.09 1.56 -13.52
CA SER A 50 2.53 0.18 -13.34
C SER A 50 3.26 -0.01 -12.01
N LEU A 51 4.18 0.90 -11.67
CA LEU A 51 4.88 0.86 -10.38
C LEU A 51 3.93 1.08 -9.20
N GLU A 52 3.02 2.05 -9.29
CA GLU A 52 2.00 2.28 -8.27
C GLU A 52 1.12 1.05 -8.05
N ALA A 53 0.74 0.35 -9.13
CA ALA A 53 -0.04 -0.88 -9.05
C ALA A 53 0.75 -2.00 -8.37
N LEU A 54 2.00 -2.24 -8.78
CA LEU A 54 2.88 -3.24 -8.18
C LEU A 54 3.09 -2.98 -6.68
N ILE A 55 3.45 -1.75 -6.32
CA ILE A 55 3.67 -1.36 -4.91
C ILE A 55 2.37 -1.52 -4.11
N ASN A 56 1.21 -1.18 -4.68
CA ASN A 56 -0.07 -1.32 -4.01
C ASN A 56 -0.48 -2.80 -3.83
N ILE A 57 -0.13 -3.68 -4.77
CA ILE A 57 -0.28 -5.13 -4.63
C ILE A 57 0.63 -5.65 -3.52
N CYS A 58 1.91 -5.26 -3.50
CA CYS A 58 2.82 -5.62 -2.42
C CYS A 58 2.29 -5.16 -1.05
N GLY A 59 1.83 -3.92 -0.95
CA GLY A 59 1.22 -3.40 0.27
C GLY A 59 -0.04 -4.17 0.69
N LEU A 60 -0.89 -4.58 -0.27
CA LEU A 60 -2.05 -5.44 0.00
C LEU A 60 -1.62 -6.82 0.54
N LEU A 61 -0.64 -7.45 -0.08
CA LEU A 61 -0.11 -8.74 0.36
C LEU A 61 0.46 -8.65 1.78
N MET A 62 1.18 -7.57 2.11
CA MET A 62 1.69 -7.33 3.46
C MET A 62 0.56 -7.14 4.48
N VAL A 63 -0.50 -6.41 4.13
CA VAL A 63 -1.69 -6.26 4.99
C VAL A 63 -2.36 -7.61 5.24
N VAL A 64 -2.59 -8.38 4.19
CA VAL A 64 -3.23 -9.70 4.28
C VAL A 64 -2.38 -10.68 5.08
N ALA A 65 -1.09 -10.77 4.77
CA ALA A 65 -0.16 -11.64 5.50
C ALA A 65 -0.04 -11.24 6.98
N GLY A 66 0.00 -9.94 7.29
CA GLY A 66 0.06 -9.43 8.66
C GLY A 66 -1.21 -9.75 9.44
N ALA A 67 -2.37 -9.58 8.80
CA ALA A 67 -3.66 -9.93 9.40
C ALA A 67 -3.78 -11.45 9.66
N ILE A 68 -3.38 -12.29 8.71
CA ILE A 68 -3.38 -13.75 8.87
C ILE A 68 -2.45 -14.17 10.02
N LEU A 69 -1.25 -13.59 10.09
CA LEU A 69 -0.27 -13.92 11.12
C LEU A 69 -0.79 -13.59 12.52
N ILE A 70 -1.40 -12.41 12.69
CA ILE A 70 -2.06 -12.04 13.95
C ILE A 70 -3.19 -13.00 14.28
N LEU A 71 -4.06 -13.35 13.32
CA LEU A 71 -5.19 -14.26 13.55
C LEU A 71 -4.76 -15.67 13.95
N ILE A 72 -3.66 -16.19 13.41
CA ILE A 72 -3.15 -17.52 13.74
C ILE A 72 -2.54 -17.56 15.15
N LYS A 73 -1.92 -16.46 15.58
CA LYS A 73 -1.14 -16.39 16.83
C LYS A 73 -1.88 -15.76 18.00
N MET A 74 -3.06 -15.20 17.73
CA MET A 74 -4.03 -14.69 18.72
C MET A 74 -4.71 -15.84 19.46
#